data_AF-A0A3G9E3Y2-F1
#
_entry.id   AF-A0A3G9E3Y2-F1
#
_cell.length_a   1.000
_cell.length_b   1.000
_cell.length_c   1.000
_cell.angle_alpha   90.00
_cell.angle_beta   90.00
_cell.angle_gamma   90.00
#
_symmetry.space_group_name_H-M   'P 1'
#
loop_
_entity.id
_entity.type
_entity.pdbx_description
1 polymer ?
#
loop_
_entity_poly.entity_id
_entity_poly.type
_entity_poly.pdbx_seq_one_letter_code
_entity_poly.pdbx_strand_id
1 'polypeptide(L)' 'MIKTLLLGIAILFIAIMLMGIKVFFTKKGEFPNTHIGGSKAMRDRGISCATSQDREASNRESLIEKIIKEKV' A
#
# COMPACT_ATOMS: atom_id res chain seq x y z
N MET A 1 17.91 -2.98 39.07
CA MET A 1 16.84 -3.63 38.28
C MET A 1 15.76 -2.63 37.88
N ILE A 2 15.05 -1.98 38.81
CA ILE A 2 13.99 -1.00 38.48
C ILE A 2 14.49 0.14 37.57
N LYS A 3 15.67 0.73 37.86
CA LYS A 3 16.22 1.84 37.05
C LYS A 3 16.42 1.45 35.58
N THR A 4 16.92 0.24 35.33
CA THR A 4 17.14 -0.31 33.99
C THR A 4 15.82 -0.54 33.26
N LEU A 5 14.80 -1.03 33.98
CA LEU A 5 13.46 -1.22 33.43
C LEU A 5 12.83 0.12 33.01
N LEU A 6 12.90 1.14 33.88
CA LEU A 6 12.39 2.48 33.60
C LEU A 6 13.08 3.11 32.39
N LEU A 7 14.41 2.96 32.28
CA LEU A 7 15.17 3.44 31.13
C LEU A 7 14.72 2.74 29.84
N GLY A 8 14.51 1.42 29.87
CA GLY A 8 14.02 0.66 28.71
C GLY A 8 12.64 1.11 28.26
N ILE A 9 11.71 1.32 29.21
CA ILE A 9 10.36 1.82 28.91
C ILE A 9 10.42 3.23 28.30
N ALA A 10 11.26 4.12 28.86
CA ALA A 10 11.42 5.48 28.34
C ALA A 10 11.93 5.49 26.90
N ILE A 11 12.93 4.66 26.58
CA ILE A 11 13.48 4.54 25.22
C ILE A 11 12.41 3.97 24.26
N LEU A 12 11.70 2.91 24.66
CA LEU A 12 10.64 2.32 23.84
C LEU A 12 9.52 3.32 23.54
N PHE A 13 9.12 4.10 24.54
CA PHE A 13 8.11 5.13 24.38
C PHE A 13 8.55 6.20 23.39
N ILE A 14 9.79 6.68 23.49
CA ILE A 14 10.37 7.64 22.54
C ILE A 14 10.39 7.05 21.13
N ALA A 15 10.78 5.78 20.96
CA ALA A 15 10.81 5.12 19.65
C ALA A 15 9.41 5.08 18.99
N ILE A 16 8.37 4.73 19.76
CA ILE A 16 6.98 4.72 19.27
C ILE A 16 6.53 6.13 18.87
N MET A 17 6.81 7.13 19.71
CA MET A 17 6.47 8.53 19.42
C MET A 17 7.15 9.04 18.15
N LEU A 18 8.43 8.72 17.96
CA LEU A 18 9.17 9.11 16.74
C LEU A 18 8.63 8.40 15.50
N MET A 19 8.32 7.11 15.58
CA MET A 19 7.75 6.34 14.46
C MET A 19 6.40 6.91 14.01
N GLY A 20 5.57 7.36 14.97
CA GLY A 20 4.26 7.94 14.71
C GLY A 20 4.23 9.46 14.61
N ILE A 21 5.35 10.17 14.40
CA ILE A 21 5.40 11.64 14.54
C ILE A 21 4.32 12.37 13.71
N LYS A 22 4.05 11.89 12.49
CA LYS A 22 2.98 12.46 11.64
C LYS A 22 1.58 12.14 12.16
N VAL A 23 1.38 10.97 12.75
CA VAL A 23 0.10 10.54 13.29
C VAL A 23 -0.20 11.27 14.61
N PHE A 24 0.79 11.42 15.50
CA PHE A 24 0.60 12.04 16.81
C PHE A 24 0.60 13.58 16.78
N PHE A 25 1.39 14.21 15.90
CA PHE A 25 1.63 15.67 15.95
C PHE A 25 1.07 16.46 14.76
N THR A 26 0.23 15.87 13.89
CA THR A 26 -0.43 16.62 12.80
C THR A 26 -1.95 16.67 12.97
N LYS A 27 -2.58 17.77 12.52
CA LYS A 27 -4.04 17.99 12.64
C LYS A 27 -4.89 16.96 11.89
N LYS A 28 -4.31 16.24 10.92
CA LYS A 28 -4.93 15.15 10.15
C LYS A 28 -4.14 13.85 10.34
N GLY A 29 -3.72 13.60 11.58
CA GLY A 29 -2.89 12.47 11.95
C GLY A 29 -3.65 11.15 11.80
N GLU A 30 -3.68 10.63 10.59
CA GLU A 30 -4.25 9.33 10.26
C GLU A 30 -3.14 8.40 9.78
N PHE A 31 -3.30 7.10 10.05
CA PHE A 31 -2.44 6.12 9.42
C PHE A 31 -2.65 6.14 7.91
N PRO A 32 -1.58 6.08 7.10
CA PRO A 32 -1.71 6.07 5.65
C PRO A 32 -2.53 4.87 5.21
N ASN A 33 -3.37 5.06 4.18
CA ASN A 33 -4.10 3.96 3.59
C ASN A 33 -3.12 2.97 2.96
N THR A 34 -3.06 1.75 3.50
CA THR A 34 -2.17 0.67 3.02
C THR A 34 -2.78 -0.15 1.89
N HIS A 35 -4.03 0.14 1.51
CA HIS A 35 -4.70 -0.52 0.41
C HIS A 35 -4.21 0.03 -0.93
N ILE A 36 -3.70 -0.84 -1.80
CA ILE A 36 -3.17 -0.48 -3.12
C ILE A 36 -4.18 0.36 -3.93
N GLY A 37 -5.46 -0.04 -3.94
CA GLY A 37 -6.50 0.68 -4.68
C GLY A 37 -6.81 2.09 -4.13
N GLY A 38 -6.51 2.35 -2.86
CA GLY A 38 -6.66 3.67 -2.24
C GLY A 38 -5.46 4.59 -2.46
N SER A 39 -4.35 4.06 -2.96
CA SER A 39 -3.12 4.83 -3.18
C SER A 39 -3.15 5.54 -4.54
N LYS A 40 -3.28 6.86 -4.50
CA LYS A 40 -3.16 7.72 -5.69
C LYS A 40 -1.82 7.50 -6.41
N ALA A 41 -0.73 7.43 -5.65
CA ALA A 41 0.61 7.22 -6.21
C ALA A 41 0.77 5.87 -6.93
N MET A 42 0.12 4.81 -6.44
CA MET A 42 0.13 3.50 -7.14
C MET A 42 -0.72 3.54 -8.41
N ARG A 43 -1.90 4.18 -8.35
CA ARG A 43 -2.76 4.41 -9.52
C ARG A 43 -2.06 5.20 -10.62
N ASP A 44 -1.34 6.26 -10.25
CA ASP A 44 -0.58 7.10 -11.21
C ASP A 44 0.55 6.28 -11.90
N ARG A 45 1.00 5.18 -11.28
CA ARG A 45 1.96 4.23 -11.85
C ARG A 45 1.30 3.07 -12.61
N GLY A 46 -0.03 3.03 -12.71
CA GLY A 46 -0.77 1.93 -13.34
C GLY A 46 -0.76 0.62 -12.52
N ILE A 47 -0.40 0.66 -11.24
CA ILE A 47 -0.35 -0.52 -10.37
C ILE A 47 -1.73 -0.71 -9.72
N SER A 48 -2.34 -1.89 -9.92
CA SER A 48 -3.65 -2.25 -9.38
C SER A 48 -3.58 -3.58 -8.59
N CYS A 49 -4.65 -3.96 -7.89
CA CYS A 49 -4.65 -5.21 -7.12
C CYS A 49 -4.64 -6.43 -8.05
N ALA A 50 -4.21 -7.59 -7.53
CA ALA A 50 -4.15 -8.82 -8.33
C ALA A 50 -5.50 -9.14 -9.00
N THR A 51 -6.61 -9.02 -8.26
CA THR A 51 -7.95 -9.27 -8.79
C THR A 51 -8.34 -8.32 -9.94
N SER A 52 -7.97 -7.04 -9.87
CA SER A 52 -8.23 -6.12 -10.98
C SER A 52 -7.35 -6.43 -12.19
N GLN A 53 -6.09 -6.80 -11.96
CA GLN A 53 -5.18 -7.23 -13.03
C GLN A 53 -5.69 -8.50 -13.71
N ASP A 54 -6.16 -9.48 -12.94
CA ASP A 54 -6.74 -10.73 -13.46
C ASP A 54 -7.99 -10.45 -14.29
N ARG A 55 -8.89 -9.58 -13.80
CA ARG A 55 -10.10 -9.20 -14.54
C ARG A 55 -9.77 -8.47 -15.84
N GLU A 56 -8.78 -7.59 -15.81
CA GLU A 56 -8.28 -6.93 -17.03
C GLU A 56 -7.68 -7.93 -18.01
N ALA A 57 -6.87 -8.88 -17.53
CA ALA A 57 -6.28 -9.92 -18.37
C ALA A 57 -7.35 -10.81 -19.01
N SER A 58 -8.40 -11.18 -18.26
CA SER A 58 -9.53 -11.95 -18.79
C SER A 58 -10.34 -11.20 -19.85
N ASN A 59 -10.35 -9.87 -19.83
CA ASN A 59 -11.08 -9.06 -20.80
C ASN A 59 -10.25 -8.72 -22.05
N ARG A 60 -8.95 -9.06 -22.08
CA ARG A 60 -8.12 -8.84 -23.27
C ARG A 60 -8.43 -9.92 -24.30
N GLU A 61 -8.63 -9.51 -25.55
CA GLU A 61 -8.71 -10.45 -26.68
C GLU A 61 -7.50 -11.37 -26.66
N SER A 62 -7.78 -12.67 -26.73
CA SER A 62 -6.76 -13.70 -26.85
C SER A 62 -5.99 -13.51 -28.16
N LEU A 63 -4.73 -13.92 -28.19
CA LEU A 63 -3.93 -13.89 -29.42
C LEU A 63 -4.59 -14.70 -30.55
N ILE A 64 -5.34 -15.75 -30.20
CA ILE A 64 -6.06 -16.60 -31.14
C ILE A 64 -7.19 -15.81 -31.82
N GLU A 65 -7.99 -15.06 -31.06
CA GLU A 65 -9.06 -14.22 -31.63
C GLU A 65 -8.50 -13.18 -32.59
N LYS A 66 -7.37 -12.55 -32.26
CA LYS A 66 -6.69 -11.59 -33.15
C LYS A 66 -6.26 -12.24 -34.46
N ILE A 67 -5.62 -13.41 -34.39
CA ILE A 67 -5.16 -14.15 -35.57
C ILE A 67 -6.33 -14.56 -36.46
N ILE A 68 -7.45 -15.02 -35.88
CA ILE A 68 -8.65 -15.40 -36.65
C ILE A 68 -9.22 -14.18 -37.38
N LYS A 69 -9.32 -13.03 -36.72
CA LYS A 69 -9.89 -11.80 -37.28
C LYS A 69 -9.03 -11.18 -38.39
N GLU A 70 -7.70 -11.36 -38.33
CA GLU A 70 -6.77 -10.87 -39.36
C GLU A 70 -6.72 -11.78 -40.61
N LYS A 71 -7.19 -13.02 -40.50
CA LYS A 71 -7.19 -14.02 -41.59
C LYS A 71 -8.52 -14.10 -42.36
N VAL A 72 -9.56 -13.39 -41.89
CA VAL A 72 -10.87 -13.22 -42.53
C VAL A 72 -10.88 -11.89 -43.25
#